data_AF-A0A8S3ILF1-F1
#
_entry.id   AF-A0A8S3ILF1-F1
#
_cell.length_a   1.000
_cell.length_b   1.000
_cell.length_c   1.000
_cell.angle_alpha   90.00
_cell.angle_beta   90.00
_cell.angle_gamma   90.00
#
_symmetry.space_group_name_H-M   'P 1'
#
loop_
_entity.id
_entity.type
_entity.pdbx_description
1 polymer ?
#
loop_
_entity_poly.entity_id
_entity_poly.type
_entity_poly.pdbx_seq_one_letter_code
_entity_poly.pdbx_strand_id
1 'polypeptide(L)'
;SKDELIQIDQWWKDTDLKKKLEEQIQMEIDHRVKIKSINTIKLTDEKLAKRYENFLVDLEQQLTVGFLTELEILKQKVRKPSDINIIPFLEIFEPKEYIDLMLKALHQHSYASEFHSSPFVTLCVGLGKHLYQKYVCKMRRKNGFIDKLRLIYDDYTNHVVTNQRFMVNERQKWNKITKEKFAFMDHNDRRWTFTQVLQVGEFLYDVLLKHAKIRVPLLTEKNTASNKS
;
A
#
# COMPACT_ATOMS: atom_id res chain seq x y z
N SER A 1 21.32 32.27 -29.55
CA SER A 1 20.13 31.48 -29.95
C SER A 1 20.36 29.95 -29.94
N LYS A 2 21.58 29.43 -30.07
CA LYS A 2 21.88 28.01 -29.73
C LYS A 2 22.29 27.81 -28.27
N ASP A 3 22.93 28.81 -27.65
CA ASP A 3 23.42 28.68 -26.27
C ASP A 3 22.32 28.74 -25.19
N GLU A 4 21.18 29.38 -25.49
CA GLU A 4 20.02 29.41 -24.58
C GLU A 4 19.24 28.09 -24.55
N LEU A 5 19.24 27.33 -25.65
CA LEU A 5 18.64 25.99 -25.69
C LEU A 5 19.49 24.93 -24.96
N ILE A 6 20.80 25.18 -24.80
CA ILE A 6 21.71 24.27 -24.09
C ILE A 6 21.55 24.40 -22.57
N GLN A 7 21.12 25.56 -22.06
CA GLN A 7 20.95 25.80 -20.62
C GLN A 7 19.66 25.23 -20.03
N ILE A 8 18.63 24.96 -20.83
CA ILE A 8 17.31 24.57 -20.32
C ILE A 8 17.28 23.13 -19.74
N ASP A 9 18.18 22.25 -20.20
CA ASP A 9 18.13 20.81 -19.85
C ASP A 9 19.08 20.36 -18.73
N GLN A 10 19.84 21.27 -18.11
CA GLN A 10 20.79 20.93 -17.03
C GLN A 10 20.19 21.02 -15.61
N TRP A 11 18.86 20.89 -15.45
CA TRP A 11 18.23 20.94 -14.12
C TRP A 11 18.57 19.74 -13.23
N TRP A 12 19.00 18.61 -13.82
CA TRP A 12 19.26 17.38 -13.09
C TRP A 12 20.61 16.78 -13.48
N LYS A 13 21.45 16.47 -12.50
CA LYS A 13 22.67 15.67 -12.71
C LYS A 13 22.31 14.18 -12.62
N ASP A 14 23.12 13.33 -13.25
CA ASP A 14 22.93 11.87 -13.20
C ASP A 14 22.90 11.34 -11.75
N THR A 15 23.73 11.91 -10.87
CA THR A 15 23.72 11.60 -9.43
C THR A 15 22.41 11.95 -8.74
N ASP A 16 21.75 13.03 -9.15
CA ASP A 16 20.49 13.48 -8.55
C ASP A 16 19.33 12.57 -8.96
N LEU A 17 19.30 12.16 -10.24
CA LEU A 17 18.30 11.24 -10.77
C LEU A 17 18.42 9.85 -10.14
N LYS A 18 19.65 9.35 -9.96
CA LYS A 18 19.90 8.08 -9.25
C LYS A 18 19.43 8.12 -7.81
N LYS A 19 19.69 9.22 -7.10
CA LYS A 19 19.19 9.40 -5.73
C LYS A 19 17.66 9.42 -5.68
N LYS A 20 17.02 10.14 -6.61
CA LYS A 20 15.56 10.22 -6.71
C LYS A 20 14.92 8.88 -7.05
N LEU A 21 15.58 8.07 -7.88
CA LEU A 21 15.17 6.71 -8.18
C LEU A 21 15.17 5.85 -6.93
N GLU A 22 16.24 5.86 -6.13
CA GLU A 22 16.29 5.07 -4.90
C GLU A 22 15.25 5.54 -3.88
N GLU A 23 15.03 6.85 -3.74
CA GLU A 23 13.95 7.39 -2.91
C GLU A 23 12.58 6.86 -3.37
N GLN A 24 12.32 6.86 -4.68
CA GLN A 24 11.07 6.35 -5.26
C GLN A 24 10.90 4.84 -5.07
N ILE A 25 11.94 4.05 -5.34
CA ILE A 25 11.94 2.60 -5.13
C ILE A 25 11.64 2.28 -3.66
N GLN A 26 12.26 3.00 -2.73
CA GLN A 26 12.04 2.80 -1.30
C GLN A 26 10.59 3.11 -0.92
N MET A 27 10.04 4.23 -1.39
CA MET A 27 8.63 4.58 -1.16
C MET A 27 7.66 3.53 -1.71
N GLU A 28 7.96 2.96 -2.88
CA GLU A 28 7.14 1.90 -3.49
C GLU A 28 7.24 0.57 -2.71
N ILE A 29 8.44 0.20 -2.23
CA ILE A 29 8.64 -0.99 -1.38
C ILE A 29 7.90 -0.84 -0.06
N ASP A 30 7.91 0.35 0.54
CA ASP A 30 7.28 0.59 1.84
C ASP A 30 5.74 0.71 1.75
N HIS A 31 5.19 0.88 0.53
CA HIS A 31 3.76 1.06 0.25
C HIS A 31 3.09 2.18 1.10
N ARG A 32 3.91 3.12 1.60
CA ARG A 32 3.51 4.20 2.50
C ARG A 32 4.33 5.44 2.19
N VAL A 33 3.64 6.58 2.10
CA VAL A 33 4.27 7.91 2.03
C VAL A 33 3.72 8.72 3.18
N LYS A 34 4.61 9.13 4.10
CA LYS A 34 4.22 9.97 5.24
C LYS A 34 4.26 11.43 4.82
N ILE A 35 3.08 11.99 4.57
CA ILE A 35 2.93 13.41 4.25
C ILE A 35 2.63 14.16 5.54
N LYS A 36 3.40 15.22 5.83
CA LYS A 36 3.12 16.09 6.97
C LYS A 36 1.84 16.86 6.69
N SER A 37 0.89 16.79 7.62
CA SER A 37 -0.31 17.61 7.56
C SER A 37 0.07 19.08 7.60
N ILE A 38 -0.51 19.88 6.70
CA ILE A 38 -0.42 21.34 6.73
C ILE A 38 -1.35 21.94 7.79
N ASN A 39 -2.34 21.17 8.26
CA ASN A 39 -3.22 21.60 9.33
C ASN A 39 -2.48 21.45 10.67
N THR A 40 -2.19 22.58 11.30
CA THR A 40 -1.64 22.68 12.66
C THR A 40 -2.74 22.44 13.70
N ILE A 41 -3.30 21.22 13.69
CA ILE A 41 -4.18 20.79 14.79
C ILE A 41 -3.25 20.57 15.99
N LYS A 42 -3.24 21.50 16.94
CA LYS A 42 -2.65 21.27 18.25
C LYS A 42 -3.45 20.14 18.89
N LEU A 43 -2.85 18.98 19.13
CA LEU A 43 -3.46 17.98 20.01
C LEU A 43 -3.51 18.61 21.40
N THR A 44 -4.65 19.21 21.73
CA THR A 44 -4.81 20.01 22.95
C THR A 44 -4.89 19.14 24.21
N ASP A 45 -4.97 17.80 24.09
CA ASP A 45 -5.02 16.88 25.23
C ASP A 45 -4.12 15.64 25.05
N GLU A 46 -3.02 15.60 25.81
CA GLU A 46 -2.08 14.46 25.89
C GLU A 46 -2.78 13.17 26.39
N LYS A 47 -3.83 13.31 27.22
CA LYS A 47 -4.59 12.16 27.71
C LYS A 47 -5.42 11.52 26.60
N LEU A 48 -5.98 12.34 25.70
CA LEU A 48 -6.73 11.85 24.54
C LEU A 48 -5.80 11.11 23.57
N ALA A 49 -4.61 11.66 23.31
CA ALA A 49 -3.58 11.02 22.49
C ALA A 49 -3.23 9.62 23.02
N LYS A 50 -2.92 9.54 24.33
CA LYS A 50 -2.58 8.27 24.99
C LYS A 50 -3.73 7.26 24.99
N ARG A 51 -4.98 7.71 25.17
CA ARG A 51 -6.17 6.85 25.08
C ARG A 51 -6.34 6.28 23.67
N TYR A 52 -6.13 7.11 22.66
CA TYR A 52 -6.22 6.70 21.27
C TYR A 52 -5.11 5.70 20.90
N GLU A 53 -3.87 5.91 21.35
CA GLU A 53 -2.78 4.96 21.18
C GLU A 53 -3.10 3.59 21.82
N ASN A 54 -3.55 3.59 23.08
CA ASN A 54 -3.97 2.35 23.76
C ASN A 54 -5.12 1.65 23.03
N PHE A 55 -6.06 2.41 22.48
CA PHE A 55 -7.16 1.87 21.69
C PHE A 55 -6.66 1.20 20.40
N LEU A 56 -5.71 1.82 19.69
CA LEU A 56 -5.12 1.21 18.50
C LEU A 56 -4.42 -0.11 18.81
N VAL A 57 -3.69 -0.18 19.94
CA VAL A 57 -3.02 -1.41 20.39
C VAL A 57 -4.02 -2.51 20.73
N ASP A 58 -5.08 -2.18 21.47
CA ASP A 58 -6.16 -3.14 21.80
C ASP A 58 -6.85 -3.65 20.53
N LEU A 59 -7.09 -2.76 19.56
CA LEU A 59 -7.74 -3.11 18.31
C LEU A 59 -6.83 -3.97 17.41
N GLU A 60 -5.52 -3.69 17.35
CA GLU A 60 -4.52 -4.54 16.68
C GLU A 60 -4.51 -5.96 17.27
N GLN A 61 -4.52 -6.08 18.60
CA GLN A 61 -4.55 -7.37 19.28
C GLN A 61 -5.84 -8.15 18.99
N GLN A 62 -7.00 -7.49 19.07
CA GLN A 62 -8.29 -8.11 18.78
C GLN A 62 -8.39 -8.59 17.33
N LEU A 63 -7.93 -7.77 16.38
CA LEU A 63 -7.88 -8.15 14.97
C LEU A 63 -6.90 -9.28 14.71
N THR A 64 -5.77 -9.33 15.43
CA THR A 64 -4.80 -10.44 15.31
C THR A 64 -5.45 -11.77 15.67
N VAL A 65 -6.07 -11.83 16.86
CA VAL A 65 -6.74 -13.03 17.34
C VAL A 65 -7.90 -13.40 16.43
N GLY A 66 -8.71 -12.41 16.01
CA GLY A 66 -9.82 -12.61 15.10
C GLY A 66 -9.40 -13.16 13.75
N PHE A 67 -8.38 -12.57 13.12
CA PHE A 67 -7.85 -13.01 11.83
C PHE A 67 -7.37 -14.46 11.88
N LEU A 68 -6.57 -14.82 12.90
CA LEU A 68 -6.05 -16.18 13.03
C LEU A 68 -7.18 -17.20 13.28
N THR A 69 -8.18 -16.83 14.07
CA THR A 69 -9.34 -17.68 14.36
C THR A 69 -10.17 -17.92 13.11
N GLU A 70 -10.51 -16.86 12.37
CA GLU A 70 -11.29 -16.95 11.12
C GLU A 70 -10.52 -17.68 10.01
N LEU A 71 -9.19 -17.53 9.95
CA LEU A 71 -8.34 -18.27 9.04
C LEU A 71 -8.37 -19.77 9.34
N GLU A 72 -8.32 -20.16 10.61
CA GLU A 72 -8.41 -21.56 11.03
C GLU A 72 -9.79 -22.16 10.73
N ILE A 73 -10.86 -21.40 11.01
CA ILE A 73 -12.23 -21.79 10.65
C ILE A 73 -12.36 -21.99 9.12
N LEU A 74 -11.76 -21.10 8.33
CA LEU A 74 -11.76 -21.20 6.87
C LEU A 74 -11.04 -22.47 6.40
N LYS A 75 -9.85 -22.76 6.95
CA LYS A 75 -9.10 -24.00 6.67
C LYS A 75 -9.90 -25.26 6.95
N GLN A 76 -10.66 -25.27 8.05
CA GLN A 76 -11.49 -26.42 8.41
C GLN A 76 -12.73 -26.58 7.52
N LYS A 77 -13.25 -25.48 6.96
CA LYS A 77 -14.41 -25.47 6.04
C LYS A 77 -14.03 -25.90 4.63
N VAL A 78 -12.85 -25.52 4.14
CA VAL A 78 -12.34 -25.88 2.80
C VAL A 78 -11.89 -27.35 2.81
N ARG A 79 -12.85 -28.27 2.90
CA ARG A 79 -12.65 -29.73 2.75
C ARG A 79 -13.00 -30.24 1.36
N LYS A 80 -13.60 -29.40 0.50
CA LYS A 80 -14.01 -29.76 -0.87
C LYS A 80 -13.16 -29.02 -1.91
N PRO A 81 -12.68 -29.70 -2.96
CA PRO A 81 -11.84 -29.10 -4.00
C PRO A 81 -12.57 -28.15 -4.96
N SER A 82 -13.90 -28.01 -4.87
CA SER A 82 -14.71 -27.16 -5.77
C SER A 82 -14.79 -25.69 -5.35
N ASP A 83 -14.47 -25.37 -4.09
CA ASP A 83 -14.60 -24.00 -3.59
C ASP A 83 -13.33 -23.22 -3.94
N ILE A 84 -13.47 -21.96 -4.35
CA ILE A 84 -12.32 -21.10 -4.63
C ILE A 84 -11.52 -20.96 -3.34
N ASN A 85 -10.37 -21.64 -3.30
CA ASN A 85 -9.54 -21.67 -2.11
C ASN A 85 -8.75 -20.38 -2.01
N ILE A 86 -9.19 -19.47 -1.14
CA ILE A 86 -8.49 -18.21 -0.88
C ILE A 86 -7.35 -18.33 0.15
N ILE A 87 -7.23 -19.47 0.84
CA ILE A 87 -6.23 -19.70 1.90
C ILE A 87 -4.81 -19.41 1.40
N PRO A 88 -4.38 -19.84 0.19
CA PRO A 88 -3.05 -19.53 -0.30
C PRO A 88 -2.75 -18.04 -0.42
N PHE A 89 -3.77 -17.16 -0.52
CA PHE A 89 -3.60 -15.71 -0.56
C PHE A 89 -3.52 -15.08 0.83
N LEU A 90 -4.08 -15.75 1.84
CA LEU A 90 -4.09 -15.32 3.24
C LEU A 90 -2.86 -15.80 4.03
N GLU A 91 -2.05 -16.69 3.44
CA GLU A 91 -0.80 -17.21 4.03
C GLU A 91 0.47 -16.62 3.40
N ILE A 92 0.35 -15.66 2.48
CA ILE A 92 1.52 -15.10 1.77
C ILE A 92 2.32 -14.14 2.66
N PHE A 93 1.64 -13.48 3.59
CA PHE A 93 2.19 -12.46 4.45
C PHE A 93 2.06 -12.83 5.93
N GLU A 94 2.77 -12.12 6.78
CA GLU A 94 2.59 -12.27 8.22
C GLU A 94 1.23 -11.69 8.64
N PRO A 95 0.55 -12.25 9.67
CA PRO A 95 -0.74 -11.74 10.15
C PRO A 95 -0.75 -10.23 10.39
N LYS A 96 0.33 -9.70 10.96
CA LYS A 96 0.52 -8.27 11.22
C LYS A 96 0.34 -7.41 9.97
N GLU A 97 0.81 -7.89 8.82
CA GLU A 97 0.72 -7.16 7.55
C GLU A 97 -0.72 -7.03 7.05
N TYR A 98 -1.58 -8.02 7.31
CA TYR A 98 -3.00 -7.96 7.00
C TYR A 98 -3.73 -7.01 7.95
N ILE A 99 -3.35 -7.00 9.23
CA ILE A 99 -3.97 -6.14 10.25
C ILE A 99 -3.64 -4.68 10.01
N ASP A 100 -2.38 -4.38 9.71
CA ASP A 100 -1.94 -3.05 9.29
C ASP A 100 -2.75 -2.54 8.09
N LEU A 101 -3.04 -3.43 7.12
CA LEU A 101 -3.84 -3.12 5.94
C LEU A 101 -5.30 -2.81 6.33
N MET A 102 -5.90 -3.65 7.19
CA MET A 102 -7.25 -3.49 7.72
C MET A 102 -7.40 -2.18 8.51
N LEU A 103 -6.45 -1.87 9.39
CA LEU A 103 -6.39 -0.62 10.17
C LEU A 103 -6.29 0.61 9.26
N LYS A 104 -5.45 0.54 8.23
CA LYS A 104 -5.32 1.63 7.26
C LYS A 104 -6.63 1.84 6.49
N ALA A 105 -7.29 0.76 6.07
CA ALA A 105 -8.58 0.84 5.43
C ALA A 105 -9.63 1.45 6.37
N LEU A 106 -9.68 1.04 7.63
CA LEU A 106 -10.58 1.62 8.63
C LEU A 106 -10.37 3.14 8.75
N HIS A 107 -9.11 3.58 8.85
CA HIS A 107 -8.75 4.99 8.89
C HIS A 107 -9.17 5.76 7.64
N GLN A 108 -8.95 5.20 6.45
CA GLN A 108 -9.35 5.85 5.20
C GLN A 108 -10.87 5.99 5.10
N HIS A 109 -11.63 4.98 5.55
CA HIS A 109 -13.09 5.04 5.54
C HIS A 109 -13.66 5.98 6.58
N SER A 110 -13.06 6.12 7.77
CA SER A 110 -13.56 7.07 8.78
C SER A 110 -13.58 8.52 8.26
N TYR A 111 -12.65 8.88 7.37
CA TYR A 111 -12.66 10.20 6.72
C TYR A 111 -13.62 10.28 5.52
N ALA A 112 -13.89 9.17 4.85
CA ALA A 112 -14.74 9.14 3.64
C ALA A 112 -16.24 9.00 3.96
N SER A 113 -16.59 8.31 5.05
CA SER A 113 -17.98 8.05 5.45
C SER A 113 -18.74 9.30 5.90
N GLU A 114 -18.03 10.39 6.20
CA GLU A 114 -18.65 11.69 6.47
C GLU A 114 -19.34 12.28 5.23
N PHE A 115 -18.94 11.86 4.03
CA PHE A 115 -19.42 12.46 2.77
C PHE A 115 -20.26 11.49 1.93
N HIS A 116 -19.88 10.21 1.82
CA HIS A 116 -20.65 9.20 1.09
C HIS A 116 -20.38 7.77 1.56
N SER A 117 -21.43 6.96 1.75
CA SER A 117 -21.31 5.52 1.97
C SER A 117 -20.94 4.81 0.66
N SER A 118 -19.67 4.42 0.50
CA SER A 118 -19.24 3.62 -0.65
C SER A 118 -19.86 2.22 -0.60
N PRO A 119 -20.28 1.63 -1.75
CA PRO A 119 -20.78 0.25 -1.78
C PRO A 119 -19.77 -0.74 -1.19
N PHE A 120 -20.24 -1.69 -0.38
CA PHE A 120 -19.39 -2.68 0.28
C PHE A 120 -18.48 -3.44 -0.68
N VAL A 121 -18.98 -3.81 -1.86
CA VAL A 121 -18.19 -4.48 -2.90
C VAL A 121 -16.98 -3.64 -3.32
N THR A 122 -17.13 -2.32 -3.45
CA THR A 122 -16.03 -1.41 -3.79
C THR A 122 -14.98 -1.39 -2.69
N LEU A 123 -15.41 -1.42 -1.43
CA LEU A 123 -14.53 -1.50 -0.27
C LEU A 123 -13.70 -2.79 -0.31
N CYS A 124 -14.35 -3.95 -0.49
CA CYS A 124 -13.70 -5.25 -0.57
C CYS A 124 -12.69 -5.31 -1.72
N VAL A 125 -13.08 -4.87 -2.93
CA VAL A 125 -12.18 -4.81 -4.08
C VAL A 125 -10.99 -3.89 -3.81
N GLY A 126 -11.19 -2.74 -3.17
CA GLY A 126 -10.12 -1.83 -2.81
C GLY A 126 -9.08 -2.50 -1.89
N LEU A 127 -9.55 -3.15 -0.83
CA LEU A 127 -8.67 -3.83 0.13
C LEU A 127 -7.92 -5.01 -0.50
N GLY A 128 -8.62 -5.85 -1.27
CA GLY A 128 -8.01 -6.94 -2.01
C GLY A 128 -6.96 -6.46 -3.02
N LYS A 129 -7.22 -5.35 -3.72
CA LYS A 129 -6.26 -4.75 -4.66
C LYS A 129 -5.00 -4.25 -3.95
N HIS A 130 -5.13 -3.65 -2.77
CA HIS A 130 -3.97 -3.22 -2.00
C HIS A 130 -3.10 -4.39 -1.56
N LEU A 131 -3.70 -5.50 -1.12
CA LEU A 131 -2.96 -6.71 -0.81
C LEU A 131 -2.29 -7.29 -2.06
N TYR A 132 -3.00 -7.35 -3.19
CA TYR A 132 -2.44 -7.81 -4.46
C TYR A 132 -1.26 -6.96 -4.93
N GLN A 133 -1.33 -5.64 -4.81
CA GLN A 133 -0.20 -4.75 -5.11
C GLN A 133 1.01 -5.07 -4.25
N LYS A 134 0.80 -5.26 -2.94
CA LYS A 134 1.85 -5.68 -2.01
C LYS A 134 2.47 -7.02 -2.41
N TYR A 135 1.65 -7.96 -2.88
CA TYR A 135 2.09 -9.25 -3.40
C TYR A 135 2.98 -9.11 -4.63
N VAL A 136 2.55 -8.31 -5.59
CA VAL A 136 3.32 -8.04 -6.81
C VAL A 136 4.67 -7.41 -6.47
N CYS A 137 4.72 -6.44 -5.56
CA CYS A 137 5.98 -5.84 -5.12
C CYS A 137 6.91 -6.85 -4.42
N LYS A 138 6.37 -7.71 -3.54
CA LYS A 138 7.14 -8.79 -2.88
C LYS A 138 7.72 -9.77 -3.92
N MET A 139 6.94 -10.16 -4.92
CA MET A 139 7.40 -11.05 -5.99
C MET A 139 8.44 -10.40 -6.90
N ARG A 140 8.23 -9.14 -7.30
CA ARG A 140 9.22 -8.38 -8.07
C ARG A 140 10.55 -8.25 -7.33
N ARG A 141 10.51 -8.00 -6.02
CA ARG A 141 11.72 -7.97 -5.20
C ARG A 141 12.41 -9.32 -5.16
N LYS A 142 11.67 -10.42 -4.93
CA LYS A 142 12.23 -11.78 -4.88
C LYS A 142 12.86 -12.21 -6.21
N ASN A 143 12.27 -11.82 -7.33
CA ASN A 143 12.73 -12.21 -8.66
C ASN A 143 13.88 -11.32 -9.20
N GLY A 144 14.41 -10.41 -8.40
CA GLY A 144 15.48 -9.49 -8.81
C GLY A 144 15.04 -8.47 -9.86
N PHE A 145 13.72 -8.22 -10.00
CA PHE A 145 13.18 -7.22 -10.92
C PHE A 145 13.67 -5.82 -10.57
N ILE A 146 13.76 -5.51 -9.28
CA ILE A 146 14.19 -4.19 -8.79
C ILE A 146 15.64 -3.91 -9.19
N ASP A 147 16.53 -4.90 -9.07
CA ASP A 147 17.94 -4.72 -9.43
C ASP A 147 18.13 -4.51 -10.93
N LYS A 148 17.37 -5.23 -11.74
CA LYS A 148 17.38 -5.02 -13.20
C LYS A 148 16.74 -3.70 -13.59
N LEU A 149 15.71 -3.26 -12.85
CA LEU A 149 15.10 -1.94 -13.05
C LEU A 149 16.14 -0.83 -12.80
N ARG A 150 16.97 -0.96 -11.77
CA ARG A 150 18.10 -0.04 -11.52
C ARG A 150 19.04 0.03 -12.72
N LEU A 151 19.45 -1.12 -13.27
CA LEU A 151 20.33 -1.16 -14.44
C LEU A 151 19.71 -0.48 -15.68
N ILE A 152 18.40 -0.69 -15.92
CA ILE A 152 17.69 0.01 -17.00
C ILE A 152 17.69 1.51 -16.75
N TYR A 153 17.37 1.92 -15.53
CA TYR A 153 17.30 3.33 -15.18
C TYR A 153 18.68 3.99 -15.27
N ASP A 154 19.77 3.33 -14.87
CA ASP A 154 21.12 3.86 -15.02
C ASP A 154 21.47 4.13 -16.49
N ASP A 155 21.16 3.18 -17.38
CA ASP A 155 21.38 3.35 -18.83
C ASP A 155 20.46 4.46 -19.40
N TYR A 156 19.26 4.62 -18.83
CA TYR A 156 18.30 5.64 -19.23
C TYR A 156 18.68 7.04 -18.72
N THR A 157 19.12 7.20 -17.46
CA THR A 157 19.54 8.48 -16.90
C THR A 157 20.78 9.01 -17.59
N ASN A 158 21.73 8.12 -17.93
CA ASN A 158 22.89 8.47 -18.76
C ASN A 158 22.46 9.06 -20.11
N HIS A 159 21.47 8.48 -20.77
CA HIS A 159 20.93 8.99 -22.03
C HIS A 159 20.22 10.34 -21.86
N VAL A 160 19.44 10.48 -20.80
CA VAL A 160 18.73 11.70 -20.41
C VAL A 160 19.69 12.87 -20.18
N VAL A 161 20.77 12.65 -19.43
CA VAL A 161 21.74 13.69 -19.05
C VAL A 161 22.67 14.06 -20.21
N THR A 162 22.95 13.13 -21.14
CA THR A 162 23.82 13.37 -22.31
C THR A 162 23.14 14.16 -23.44
N ASN A 163 21.93 14.68 -23.20
CA ASN A 163 21.16 15.51 -24.13
C ASN A 163 20.90 14.89 -25.52
N GLN A 164 20.94 13.56 -25.62
CA GLN A 164 20.52 12.81 -26.82
C GLN A 164 18.98 12.71 -26.93
N ARG A 165 18.25 13.32 -25.99
CA ARG A 165 16.79 13.36 -25.89
C ARG A 165 16.11 13.87 -27.15
N PHE A 166 16.77 14.78 -27.88
CA PHE A 166 16.22 15.35 -29.11
C PHE A 166 16.32 14.42 -30.33
N MET A 167 17.09 13.33 -30.25
CA MET A 167 17.31 12.42 -31.38
C MET A 167 16.37 11.20 -31.38
N VAL A 168 15.87 10.79 -30.21
CA VAL A 168 15.05 9.58 -30.06
C VAL A 168 13.97 9.81 -29.01
N ASN A 169 12.74 9.39 -29.30
CA ASN A 169 11.64 9.45 -28.34
C ASN A 169 11.97 8.62 -27.08
N GLU A 170 11.73 9.20 -25.89
CA GLU A 170 12.00 8.57 -24.58
C GLU A 170 11.41 7.15 -24.47
N ARG A 171 10.18 6.95 -24.95
CA ARG A 171 9.52 5.63 -24.94
C ARG A 171 10.23 4.63 -25.85
N GLN A 172 10.73 5.07 -27.00
CA GLN A 172 11.49 4.21 -27.92
C GLN A 172 12.83 3.82 -27.32
N LYS A 173 13.55 4.78 -26.69
CA LYS A 173 14.80 4.50 -26.00
C LYS A 173 14.59 3.54 -24.83
N TRP A 174 13.58 3.78 -23.99
CA TRP A 174 13.21 2.90 -22.89
C TRP A 174 12.95 1.47 -23.38
N ASN A 175 12.14 1.33 -24.44
CA ASN A 175 11.84 0.02 -25.02
C ASN A 175 13.09 -0.67 -25.56
N LYS A 176 14.04 0.07 -26.16
CA LYS A 176 15.30 -0.48 -26.65
C LYS A 176 16.16 -1.01 -25.50
N ILE A 177 16.42 -0.20 -24.48
CA ILE A 177 17.20 -0.60 -23.29
C ILE A 177 16.53 -1.79 -22.60
N THR A 178 15.21 -1.74 -22.46
CA THR A 178 14.43 -2.83 -21.86
C THR A 178 14.55 -4.11 -22.70
N LYS A 179 14.41 -4.06 -24.02
CA LYS A 179 14.60 -5.27 -24.85
C LYS A 179 16.01 -5.85 -24.71
N GLU A 180 17.03 -5.01 -24.66
CA GLU A 180 18.42 -5.44 -24.51
C GLU A 180 18.71 -6.08 -23.14
N LYS A 181 18.09 -5.58 -22.06
CA LYS A 181 18.36 -6.04 -20.67
C LYS A 181 17.33 -7.04 -20.12
N PHE A 182 16.13 -7.09 -20.70
CA PHE A 182 14.94 -7.71 -20.13
C PHE A 182 14.24 -8.72 -21.05
N ALA A 183 14.86 -9.10 -22.18
CA ALA A 183 14.32 -10.04 -23.18
C ALA A 183 13.72 -11.35 -22.64
N PHE A 184 14.02 -11.74 -21.39
CA PHE A 184 13.62 -13.03 -20.80
C PHE A 184 12.73 -12.94 -19.55
N MET A 185 12.30 -11.75 -19.13
CA MET A 185 11.44 -11.60 -17.92
C MET A 185 9.99 -11.30 -18.25
N ASP A 186 9.43 -11.97 -19.26
CA ASP A 186 7.99 -12.20 -19.31
C ASP A 186 7.65 -13.30 -18.29
N HIS A 187 7.93 -13.01 -17.01
CA HIS A 187 7.43 -13.82 -15.93
C HIS A 187 5.93 -13.62 -15.95
N ASN A 188 5.24 -14.66 -16.41
CA ASN A 188 3.80 -14.76 -16.39
C ASN A 188 3.36 -14.88 -14.92
N ASP A 189 3.53 -13.78 -14.17
CA ASP A 189 3.04 -13.62 -12.81
C ASP A 189 1.55 -13.89 -12.91
N ARG A 190 1.10 -15.05 -12.40
CA ARG A 190 -0.32 -15.40 -12.37
C ARG A 190 -1.05 -14.28 -11.63
N ARG A 191 -1.68 -13.41 -12.40
CA ARG A 191 -2.45 -12.29 -11.88
C ARG A 191 -3.64 -12.84 -11.13
N TRP A 192 -3.93 -12.26 -9.98
CA TRP A 192 -5.14 -12.63 -9.24
C TRP A 192 -6.34 -12.22 -10.09
N THR A 193 -7.33 -13.12 -10.20
CA THR A 193 -8.58 -12.82 -10.87
C THR A 193 -9.39 -11.83 -10.05
N PHE A 194 -10.34 -11.14 -10.69
CA PHE A 194 -11.25 -10.24 -9.98
C PHE A 194 -11.96 -10.93 -8.81
N THR A 195 -12.40 -12.17 -9.00
CA THR A 195 -13.05 -12.98 -7.97
C THR A 195 -12.13 -13.26 -6.79
N GLN A 196 -10.87 -13.62 -7.03
CA GLN A 196 -9.89 -13.84 -5.96
C GLN A 196 -9.64 -12.56 -5.15
N VAL A 197 -9.48 -11.43 -5.84
CA VAL A 197 -9.31 -10.11 -5.20
C VAL A 197 -10.53 -9.75 -4.35
N LEU A 198 -11.74 -9.95 -4.88
CA LEU A 198 -12.97 -9.67 -4.16
C LEU A 198 -13.12 -10.53 -2.91
N GLN A 199 -12.96 -11.86 -3.02
CA GLN A 199 -13.15 -12.78 -1.90
C GLN A 199 -12.12 -12.59 -0.78
N VAL A 200 -10.87 -12.27 -1.14
CA VAL A 200 -9.86 -11.91 -0.14
C VAL A 200 -10.23 -10.61 0.57
N GLY A 201 -10.76 -9.63 -0.18
CA GLY A 201 -11.30 -8.40 0.39
C GLY A 201 -12.46 -8.65 1.35
N GLU A 202 -13.44 -9.45 0.94
CA GLU A 202 -14.61 -9.84 1.75
C GLU A 202 -14.18 -10.51 3.05
N PHE A 203 -13.24 -11.48 2.98
CA PHE A 203 -12.71 -12.12 4.18
C PHE A 203 -12.10 -11.12 5.16
N LEU A 204 -11.28 -10.18 4.67
CA LEU A 204 -10.65 -9.18 5.53
C LEU A 204 -11.67 -8.21 6.13
N TYR A 205 -12.69 -7.80 5.39
CA TYR A 205 -13.77 -6.98 5.94
C TYR A 205 -14.64 -7.73 6.93
N ASP A 206 -14.92 -9.01 6.71
CA ASP A 206 -15.66 -9.84 7.66
C ASP A 206 -14.91 -9.93 8.98
N VAL A 207 -13.59 -10.14 8.96
CA VAL A 207 -12.75 -10.11 10.16
C VAL A 207 -12.85 -8.74 10.83
N LEU A 208 -12.71 -7.66 10.06
CA LEU A 208 -12.78 -6.29 10.59
C LEU A 208 -14.14 -6.01 11.25
N LEU A 209 -15.25 -6.32 10.59
CA LEU A 209 -16.59 -6.05 11.11
C LEU A 209 -16.94 -6.91 12.33
N LYS A 210 -16.48 -8.16 12.38
CA LYS A 210 -16.73 -9.06 13.52
C LYS A 210 -15.88 -8.73 14.74
N HIS A 211 -14.62 -8.34 14.53
CA HIS A 211 -13.63 -8.26 15.61
C HIS A 211 -13.20 -6.84 15.97
N ALA A 212 -13.42 -5.82 15.13
CA ALA A 212 -13.13 -4.42 15.49
C ALA A 212 -14.20 -3.86 16.43
N LYS A 213 -14.09 -4.15 17.73
CA LYS A 213 -15.03 -3.64 18.73
C LYS A 213 -14.58 -2.26 19.22
N ILE A 214 -15.31 -1.21 18.81
CA ILE A 214 -15.09 0.14 19.31
C ILE A 214 -15.83 0.32 20.64
N ARG A 215 -15.09 0.58 21.73
CA ARG A 215 -15.71 0.89 23.03
C ARG A 215 -16.23 2.33 23.03
N VAL A 216 -17.55 2.51 23.09
CA VAL A 216 -18.27 3.81 23.15
C VAL A 216 -17.74 4.81 24.22
N PRO A 217 -17.22 4.40 25.40
CA PRO A 217 -16.67 5.34 26.38
C PRO A 217 -15.49 6.21 25.88
N LEU A 218 -14.89 5.89 24.72
CA LEU A 218 -13.89 6.75 24.08
C LEU A 218 -14.46 8.07 23.54
N LEU A 219 -15.78 8.12 23.27
CA LEU A 219 -16.47 9.26 22.65
C LEU A 219 -17.18 10.16 23.67
N THR A 220 -17.38 9.69 24.90
CA THR A 220 -18.04 10.46 25.96
C THR A 220 -17.01 10.97 26.95
N GLU A 221 -16.54 12.19 26.73
CA GLU A 221 -16.15 13.01 27.87
C GLU A 221 -17.39 13.14 28.75
N LYS A 222 -17.35 12.55 29.95
CA LYS A 222 -18.31 12.94 30.97
C LYS A 222 -18.14 14.44 31.16
N ASN A 223 -19.08 15.23 30.63
CA ASN A 223 -19.42 16.59 31.05
C ASN A 223 -19.90 16.56 32.52
N THR A 224 -19.05 16.09 33.43
CA THR A 224 -19.24 16.14 34.88
C THR A 224 -18.14 17.01 35.46
N ALA A 225 -18.05 18.24 34.95
CA ALA A 225 -17.25 19.33 35.50
C ALA A 225 -17.97 20.67 35.26
N SER A 226 -19.27 20.73 35.56
CA SER A 226 -20.03 21.97 35.75
C SER A 226 -21.34 21.64 36.47
N ASN A 227 -21.22 21.25 37.73
CA ASN A 227 -22.29 21.40 38.74
C ASN A 227 -21.71 20.99 40.11
N LYS A 228 -20.69 21.74 40.55
CA LYS A 228 -20.41 21.92 41.98
C LYS A 228 -19.87 23.33 42.18
N SER A 229 -20.51 24.01 43.11
CA SER A 229 -20.26 25.35 43.67
C SER A 229 -21.00 26.48 42.99
#